data_AF-A0A2N1JAE4-F1
#
_entry.id   AF-A0A2N1JAE4-F1
#
_cell.length_a   1.000
_cell.length_b   1.000
_cell.length_c   1.000
_cell.angle_alpha   90.00
_cell.angle_beta   90.00
_cell.angle_gamma   90.00
#
_symmetry.space_group_name_H-M   'P 1'
#
loop_
_entity.id
_entity.type
_entity.pdbx_description
1 polymer ?
#
loop_
_entity_poly.entity_id
_entity_poly.type
_entity_poly.pdbx_seq_one_letter_code
_entity_poly.pdbx_strand_id
1 'polypeptide(L)'
;MAARKLQTEIDRTFKKVTEGVELFEGLYDKLQTSANQGQKEKLESDLKTQIKKLQRLRDQIKTWLQSNDIKDKKPLMENRRLIETVCVQTR
;
A
#
# COMPACT_ATOMS: atom_id res chain seq x y z
N MET A 1 11.08 25.53 4.80
CA MET A 1 11.63 24.23 5.27
C MET A 1 10.58 23.14 5.50
N ALA A 2 9.34 23.46 5.89
CA ALA A 2 8.27 22.48 6.09
C ALA A 2 7.87 21.70 4.80
N ALA A 3 7.75 22.38 3.66
CA ALA A 3 7.38 21.74 2.39
C ALA A 3 8.37 20.66 1.91
N ARG A 4 9.69 20.82 2.18
CA ARG A 4 10.69 19.79 1.87
C ARG A 4 10.58 18.56 2.77
N LYS A 5 10.19 18.73 4.04
CA LYS A 5 9.97 17.59 4.96
C LYS A 5 8.78 16.76 4.51
N LEU A 6 7.68 17.42 4.13
CA LEU A 6 6.48 16.76 3.64
C LEU A 6 6.74 15.96 2.35
N GLN A 7 7.50 16.53 1.40
CA GLN A 7 7.86 15.82 0.17
C GLN A 7 8.66 14.53 0.46
N THR A 8 9.64 14.59 1.35
CA THR A 8 10.42 13.41 1.76
C THR A 8 9.54 12.35 2.43
N GLU A 9 8.56 12.75 3.24
CA GLU A 9 7.59 11.82 3.82
C GLU A 9 6.72 11.17 2.77
N ILE A 10 6.26 11.93 1.78
CA ILE A 10 5.48 11.43 0.64
C ILE A 10 6.27 10.38 -0.13
N ASP A 11 7.50 10.69 -0.52
CA ASP A 11 8.35 9.77 -1.29
C ASP A 11 8.63 8.47 -0.52
N ARG A 12 8.83 8.57 0.81
CA ARG A 12 8.98 7.39 1.68
C ARG A 12 7.71 6.55 1.75
N THR A 13 6.55 7.19 1.81
CA THR A 13 5.26 6.49 1.80
C THR A 13 5.02 5.81 0.46
N PHE A 14 5.34 6.45 -0.66
CA PHE A 14 5.24 5.81 -1.99
C PHE A 14 6.11 4.57 -2.10
N LYS A 15 7.37 4.63 -1.64
CA LYS A 15 8.21 3.42 -1.59
C LYS A 15 7.57 2.28 -0.79
N LYS A 16 7.00 2.59 0.38
CA LYS A 16 6.29 1.59 1.20
C LYS A 16 5.04 1.04 0.53
N VAL A 17 4.35 1.84 -0.29
CA VAL A 17 3.21 1.38 -1.07
C VAL A 17 3.67 0.40 -2.13
N THR A 18 4.67 0.75 -2.94
CA THR A 18 5.22 -0.14 -3.96
C THR A 18 5.74 -1.45 -3.36
N GLU A 19 6.57 -1.37 -2.33
CA GLU A 19 7.07 -2.57 -1.62
C GLU A 19 5.92 -3.40 -1.03
N GLY A 20 4.89 -2.76 -0.47
CA GLY A 20 3.72 -3.44 0.08
C GLY A 20 2.88 -4.16 -0.97
N VAL A 21 2.75 -3.58 -2.17
CA VAL A 21 2.04 -4.17 -3.32
C VAL A 21 2.81 -5.36 -3.88
N GLU A 22 4.11 -5.23 -4.12
CA GLU A 22 4.95 -6.34 -4.58
C GLU A 22 4.94 -7.50 -3.57
N LEU A 23 5.03 -7.18 -2.28
CA LEU A 23 4.97 -8.20 -1.22
C LEU A 23 3.60 -8.87 -1.19
N PHE A 24 2.52 -8.11 -1.41
CA PHE A 24 1.17 -8.66 -1.47
C PHE A 24 1.01 -9.63 -2.64
N GLU A 25 1.43 -9.25 -3.85
CA GLU A 25 1.38 -10.12 -5.03
C GLU A 25 2.20 -11.39 -4.82
N GLY A 26 3.43 -11.27 -4.30
CA GLY A 26 4.28 -12.43 -4.01
C GLY A 26 3.74 -13.35 -2.91
N LEU A 27 3.08 -12.80 -1.89
CA LEU A 27 2.41 -13.59 -0.86
C LEU A 27 1.15 -14.27 -1.41
N TYR A 28 0.39 -13.59 -2.27
CA TYR A 28 -0.83 -14.11 -2.88
C TYR A 28 -0.52 -15.26 -3.85
N ASP A 29 0.52 -15.11 -4.68
CA ASP A 29 0.97 -16.18 -5.58
C ASP A 29 1.48 -17.39 -4.79
N LYS A 30 2.24 -17.17 -3.71
CA LYS A 30 2.64 -18.23 -2.77
C LYS A 30 1.46 -18.90 -2.09
N LEU A 31 0.40 -18.16 -1.75
CA LEU A 31 -0.80 -18.73 -1.14
C LEU A 31 -1.52 -19.66 -2.11
N GLN A 32 -1.62 -19.27 -3.38
CA GLN A 32 -2.25 -20.07 -4.44
C GLN A 32 -1.46 -21.33 -4.76
N THR A 33 -0.13 -21.24 -4.75
CA THR A 33 0.76 -22.36 -5.08
C THR A 33 1.08 -23.27 -3.90
N SER A 34 0.98 -22.78 -2.66
CA SER A 34 1.27 -23.60 -1.48
C SER A 34 0.16 -24.63 -1.25
N ALA A 35 0.54 -25.89 -1.07
CA ALA A 35 -0.37 -26.98 -0.70
C ALA A 35 -0.37 -27.28 0.82
N ASN A 36 0.49 -26.61 1.59
CA ASN A 36 0.66 -26.86 3.02
C ASN A 36 -0.30 -25.97 3.84
N GLN A 37 -1.21 -26.60 4.59
CA GLN A 37 -2.21 -25.94 5.43
C GLN A 37 -1.60 -24.90 6.39
N GLY A 38 -0.53 -25.26 7.10
CA GLY A 38 0.10 -24.35 8.08
C GLY A 38 0.80 -23.16 7.43
N GLN A 39 1.32 -23.33 6.22
CA GLN A 39 1.85 -22.20 5.45
C GLN A 39 0.73 -21.30 4.93
N LYS A 40 -0.40 -21.87 4.48
CA LYS A 40 -1.55 -21.09 4.03
C LYS A 40 -2.07 -20.15 5.12
N GLU A 41 -2.29 -20.65 6.33
CA GLU A 41 -2.76 -19.83 7.45
C GLU A 41 -1.80 -18.68 7.80
N LYS A 42 -0.49 -18.95 7.74
CA LYS A 42 0.52 -17.92 7.94
C LYS A 42 0.50 -16.87 6.83
N LEU A 43 0.46 -17.31 5.57
CA LEU A 43 0.41 -16.42 4.40
C LEU A 43 -0.87 -15.58 4.40
N GLU A 44 -2.01 -16.13 4.79
CA GLU A 44 -3.27 -15.39 4.96
C GLU A 44 -3.15 -14.31 6.05
N SER A 45 -2.53 -14.63 7.18
CA SER A 45 -2.28 -13.65 8.26
C SER A 45 -1.36 -12.51 7.79
N ASP A 46 -0.32 -12.85 7.04
CA ASP A 46 0.63 -11.88 6.47
C ASP A 46 -0.06 -10.99 5.42
N LEU A 47 -0.85 -11.58 4.51
CA LEU A 47 -1.67 -10.86 3.52
C LEU A 47 -2.66 -9.90 4.21
N LYS A 48 -3.38 -10.37 5.23
CA LYS A 48 -4.36 -9.56 5.97
C LYS A 48 -3.68 -8.38 6.68
N THR A 49 -2.47 -8.60 7.19
CA THR A 49 -1.66 -7.54 7.79
C THR A 49 -1.19 -6.54 6.74
N GLN A 50 -0.79 -6.99 5.55
CA GLN A 50 -0.38 -6.11 4.45
C GLN A 50 -1.53 -5.28 3.90
N ILE A 51 -2.72 -5.87 3.73
CA ILE A 51 -3.93 -5.14 3.33
C ILE A 51 -4.19 -3.98 4.31
N LYS A 52 -4.14 -4.24 5.63
CA LYS A 52 -4.33 -3.18 6.64
C LYS A 52 -3.27 -2.08 6.55
N LYS A 53 -2.01 -2.42 6.23
CA LYS A 53 -0.94 -1.43 6.02
C LYS A 53 -1.21 -0.58 4.79
N LEU A 54 -1.54 -1.19 3.66
CA LEU A 54 -1.90 -0.49 2.42
C LEU A 54 -3.11 0.44 2.63
N GLN A 55 -4.14 -0.02 3.36
CA GLN A 55 -5.29 0.82 3.71
C GLN A 55 -4.89 2.07 4.52
N ARG A 56 -4.01 1.93 5.53
CA ARG A 56 -3.49 3.08 6.29
C ARG A 56 -2.72 4.06 5.40
N LEU A 57 -1.89 3.56 4.49
CA LEU A 57 -1.15 4.39 3.53
C LEU A 57 -2.11 5.12 2.59
N ARG A 58 -3.19 4.47 2.14
CA ARG A 58 -4.25 5.10 1.33
C ARG A 58 -4.93 6.25 2.07
N ASP A 59 -5.28 6.06 3.34
CA ASP A 59 -5.92 7.10 4.14
C ASP A 59 -4.96 8.27 4.41
N GLN A 60 -3.67 7.99 4.64
CA GLN A 60 -2.62 9.01 4.73
C GLN A 60 -2.49 9.81 3.41
N ILE A 61 -2.46 9.12 2.27
CA ILE A 61 -2.46 9.75 0.94
C ILE A 61 -3.72 10.59 0.72
N LYS A 62 -4.89 10.14 1.20
CA LYS A 62 -6.15 10.90 1.14
C LYS A 62 -6.06 12.20 1.95
N THR A 63 -5.47 12.17 3.14
CA THR A 63 -5.21 13.37 3.95
C THR A 63 -4.27 14.34 3.23
N TRP A 64 -3.21 13.82 2.60
CA TRP A 64 -2.30 14.62 1.78
C TRP A 64 -2.98 15.24 0.56
N LEU A 65 -3.87 14.52 -0.11
CA LEU A 65 -4.69 15.06 -1.21
C LEU A 65 -5.59 16.22 -0.76
N GLN A 66 -6.04 16.22 0.50
CA GLN A 66 -6.83 17.30 1.09
C GLN A 66 -5.97 18.49 1.57
N SER A 67 -4.66 18.29 1.75
CA SER A 67 -3.74 19.39 2.08
C SER A 67 -3.55 20.32 0.87
N ASN A 68 -3.47 21.63 1.16
CA ASN A 68 -3.13 22.67 0.19
C ASN A 68 -1.62 22.90 0.07
N ASP A 69 -0.81 22.28 0.94
CA ASP A 69 0.65 22.40 0.91
C ASP A 69 1.28 21.61 -0.25
N ILE A 70 0.51 20.72 -0.87
CA ILE A 70 0.96 19.83 -1.95
C ILE A 70 0.53 20.40 -3.30
N LYS A 71 1.53 20.80 -4.09
CA LYS A 71 1.34 21.36 -5.44
C LYS A 71 1.03 20.28 -6.48
N ASP A 72 1.73 19.15 -6.44
CA ASP A 72 1.50 18.05 -7.37
C ASP A 72 0.77 16.88 -6.70
N LYS A 73 -0.52 16.75 -7.04
CA LYS A 73 -1.41 15.70 -6.52
C LYS A 73 -1.50 14.48 -7.43
N LYS A 74 -0.90 14.52 -8.64
CA LYS A 74 -0.93 13.40 -9.58
C LYS A 74 -0.35 12.10 -9.00
N PRO A 75 0.87 12.07 -8.45
CA PRO A 75 1.44 10.83 -7.94
C PRO A 75 0.69 10.30 -6.71
N LEU A 76 0.08 11.18 -5.91
CA LEU A 76 -0.79 10.77 -4.80
C LEU A 76 -2.05 10.05 -5.31
N MET A 77 -2.70 10.57 -6.35
CA MET A 77 -3.87 9.92 -6.95
C MET A 77 -3.53 8.56 -7.58
N GLU A 78 -2.37 8.47 -8.22
CA GLU A 78 -1.89 7.23 -8.85
C GLU A 78 -1.60 6.14 -7.81
N ASN A 79 -0.85 6.47 -6.76
CA ASN A 79 -0.61 5.54 -5.64
C ASN A 79 -1.91 5.14 -4.93
N ARG A 80 -2.85 6.08 -4.75
CA ARG A 80 -4.17 5.77 -4.19
C ARG A 80 -4.93 4.75 -5.05
N ARG A 81 -4.91 4.91 -6.37
CA ARG A 81 -5.52 3.95 -7.31
C ARG A 81 -4.82 2.59 -7.24
N LEU A 82 -3.49 2.57 -7.20
CA LEU A 82 -2.70 1.35 -7.07
C LEU A 82 -3.13 0.54 -5.84
N ILE A 83 -3.24 1.19 -4.68
CA ILE A 83 -3.71 0.57 -3.44
C ILE A 83 -5.16 0.08 -3.57
N GLU A 84 -6.05 0.87 -4.20
CA GLU A 84 -7.45 0.48 -4.40
C GLU A 84 -7.56 -0.76 -5.29
N THR A 85 -6.80 -0.85 -6.37
CA THR A 85 -6.78 -2.04 -7.24
C THR A 85 -6.38 -3.29 -6.45
N VAL A 86 -5.29 -3.22 -5.67
CA VAL A 86 -4.80 -4.33 -4.85
C VAL A 86 -5.80 -4.71 -3.76
N CYS A 87 -6.40 -3.72 -3.08
CA CYS A 87 -7.41 -3.97 -2.05
C CYS A 87 -8.72 -4.56 -2.62
N VAL A 88 -9.09 -4.25 -3.87
CA VAL A 88 -10.26 -4.81 -4.54
C VAL A 88 -10.00 -6.25 -4.99
N GLN A 89 -8.77 -6.57 -5.40
CA GLN A 89 -8.38 -7.93 -5.81
C GLN A 89 -8.56 -8.97 -4.69
N THR A 90 -8.50 -8.54 -3.42
CA THR A 90 -8.61 -9.44 -2.25
C THR A 90 -9.94 -9.37 -1.51
N ARG A 91 -10.91 -8.60 -2.02
CA ARG A 91 -12.20 -8.38 -1.37
C ARG A 91 -13.28 -9.34 -1.85
#